data_AF-A0A5S3YCG4-F1
#
_entry.id   AF-A0A5S3YCG4-F1
#
_cell.length_a   1.000
_cell.length_b   1.000
_cell.length_c   1.000
_cell.angle_alpha   90.00
_cell.angle_beta   90.00
_cell.angle_gamma   90.00
#
_symmetry.space_group_name_H-M   'P 1'
#
loop_
_entity.id
_entity.type
_entity.pdbx_description
1 polymer ?
#
loop_
_entity_poly.entity_id
_entity_poly.type
_entity_poly.pdbx_seq_one_letter_code
_entity_poly.pdbx_strand_id
1 'polypeptide(L)'
;RSHPDAQVAIQEIGDLFRTFKLVPKQFDRMVNNMREMMDRVRVQERIVMKQAVQIAKVPKKTFVKHFANNETDMAWVDAEIAAVEKYSAKLAEVKPEIERCINKLSVIEESTGLSIERIK
;
A
#
# COMPACT_ATOMS: atom_id res chain seq x y z
N ARG A 1 9.48 -15.40 -0.81
CA ARG A 1 9.20 -14.99 -2.21
C ARG A 1 10.31 -14.15 -2.84
N SER A 2 11.19 -13.52 -2.06
CA SER A 2 12.37 -12.77 -2.53
C SER A 2 13.62 -13.64 -2.74
N HIS A 3 13.63 -14.89 -2.26
CA HIS A 3 14.72 -15.85 -2.50
C HIS A 3 14.80 -16.21 -4.00
N PRO A 4 16.00 -16.31 -4.59
CA PRO A 4 16.18 -16.59 -6.02
C PRO A 4 15.39 -17.81 -6.51
N ASP A 5 15.45 -18.92 -5.77
CA ASP A 5 14.75 -20.16 -6.13
C ASP A 5 13.22 -19.99 -6.18
N ALA A 6 12.67 -19.14 -5.30
CA ALA A 6 11.24 -18.84 -5.29
C ALA A 6 10.84 -17.97 -6.49
N GLN A 7 11.73 -17.12 -6.99
CA GLN A 7 11.46 -16.31 -8.18
C GLN A 7 11.44 -17.16 -9.45
N VAL A 8 12.37 -18.12 -9.56
CA VAL A 8 12.41 -19.08 -10.67
C VAL A 8 11.12 -19.91 -10.69
N ALA A 9 10.70 -20.46 -9.55
CA ALA A 9 9.46 -21.23 -9.47
C ALA A 9 8.21 -20.39 -9.79
N ILE A 10 8.16 -19.12 -9.36
CA ILE A 10 7.06 -18.20 -9.73
C ILE A 10 7.02 -17.96 -11.24
N GLN A 11 8.19 -17.81 -11.88
CA GLN A 11 8.29 -17.63 -13.33
C GLN A 11 7.77 -18.86 -14.08
N GLU A 12 8.20 -20.05 -13.66
CA GLU A 12 7.74 -21.32 -14.24
C GLU A 12 6.22 -21.51 -14.12
N ILE A 13 5.66 -21.19 -12.94
CA ILE A 13 4.20 -21.21 -12.73
C ILE A 13 3.52 -20.21 -13.67
N GLY A 14 4.08 -19.01 -13.84
CA GLY A 14 3.57 -17.99 -14.75
C GLY A 14 3.55 -18.45 -16.21
N ASP A 15 4.58 -19.17 -16.66
CA ASP A 15 4.66 -19.68 -18.02
C ASP A 15 3.68 -20.83 -18.26
N LEU A 16 3.52 -21.75 -17.29
CA LEU A 16 2.47 -22.76 -17.32
C LEU A 16 1.07 -22.14 -17.30
N PHE A 17 0.85 -21.08 -16.52
CA PHE A 17 -0.44 -20.41 -16.43
C PHE A 17 -0.90 -19.84 -17.79
N ARG A 18 0.03 -19.34 -18.61
CA ARG A 18 -0.27 -18.81 -19.96
C ARG A 18 -0.74 -19.88 -20.95
N THR A 19 -0.42 -21.15 -20.70
CA THR A 19 -0.86 -22.24 -21.58
C THR A 19 -2.35 -22.55 -21.45
N PHE A 20 -2.99 -22.13 -20.33
CA PHE A 20 -4.42 -22.28 -20.15
C PHE A 20 -5.18 -21.29 -21.05
N LYS A 21 -5.96 -21.82 -22.00
CA LYS A 21 -6.94 -21.03 -22.75
C LYS A 21 -8.17 -20.76 -21.89
N LEU A 22 -8.11 -19.70 -21.11
CA LEU A 22 -9.20 -19.24 -20.27
C LEU A 22 -10.36 -18.68 -21.12
N VAL A 23 -11.59 -18.88 -20.65
CA VAL A 23 -12.77 -18.27 -21.26
C VAL A 23 -12.67 -16.73 -21.10
N PRO A 24 -12.88 -15.92 -22.15
CA PRO A 24 -12.70 -14.47 -22.09
C PRO A 24 -13.37 -13.80 -20.88
N LYS A 25 -14.62 -14.18 -20.55
CA LYS A 25 -15.34 -13.65 -19.38
C LYS A 25 -14.66 -13.93 -18.03
N GLN A 26 -13.99 -15.08 -17.88
CA GLN A 26 -13.26 -15.39 -16.65
C GLN A 26 -11.98 -14.59 -16.56
N PHE A 27 -11.29 -14.41 -17.69
CA PHE A 27 -10.11 -13.56 -17.77
C PHE A 27 -10.45 -12.11 -17.41
N ASP A 28 -11.49 -11.54 -18.01
CA ASP A 28 -11.95 -10.18 -17.74
C ASP A 28 -12.32 -10.00 -16.26
N ARG A 29 -12.99 -10.99 -15.66
CA ARG A 29 -13.32 -10.96 -14.23
C ARG A 29 -12.06 -10.92 -13.35
N MET A 30 -11.04 -11.71 -13.67
CA MET A 30 -9.78 -11.69 -12.91
C MET A 30 -9.07 -10.34 -13.04
N VAL A 31 -8.98 -9.79 -14.25
CA VAL A 31 -8.34 -8.48 -14.50
C VAL A 31 -9.09 -7.35 -13.77
N ASN A 32 -10.42 -7.37 -13.80
CA ASN A 32 -11.23 -6.36 -13.11
C ASN A 32 -11.05 -6.43 -11.59
N ASN A 33 -11.04 -7.63 -11.00
CA ASN A 33 -10.76 -7.81 -9.57
C ASN A 33 -9.38 -7.24 -9.18
N MET A 34 -8.35 -7.45 -10.02
CA MET A 34 -7.02 -6.87 -9.77
C MET A 34 -7.03 -5.34 -9.84
N ARG A 35 -7.73 -4.77 -10.82
CA ARG A 35 -7.86 -3.31 -10.97
C ARG A 35 -8.59 -2.69 -9.79
N GLU A 36 -9.69 -3.28 -9.35
CA GLU A 36 -10.45 -2.84 -8.18
C GLU A 36 -9.58 -2.87 -6.91
N MET A 37 -8.73 -3.89 -6.74
CA MET A 37 -7.81 -3.96 -5.62
C MET A 37 -6.80 -2.81 -5.64
N MET A 38 -6.19 -2.53 -6.81
CA MET A 38 -5.29 -1.38 -6.96
C MET A 38 -5.98 -0.05 -6.66
N ASP A 39 -7.24 0.13 -7.10
CA ASP A 39 -7.98 1.35 -6.84
C ASP A 39 -8.28 1.51 -5.34
N ARG A 40 -8.55 0.43 -4.61
CA ARG A 40 -8.70 0.45 -3.14
C ARG A 40 -7.43 0.91 -2.44
N VAL A 41 -6.26 0.43 -2.87
CA VAL A 41 -4.95 0.87 -2.36
C VAL A 41 -4.77 2.36 -2.58
N ARG A 42 -4.95 2.84 -3.82
CA ARG A 42 -4.80 4.26 -4.19
C ARG A 42 -5.74 5.18 -3.39
N VAL A 43 -6.95 4.72 -3.08
CA VAL A 43 -7.89 5.47 -2.24
C VAL A 43 -7.33 5.62 -0.82
N GLN A 44 -6.79 4.57 -0.21
CA GLN A 44 -6.20 4.66 1.13
C GLN A 44 -4.96 5.58 1.13
N GLU A 45 -4.04 5.44 0.16
CA GLU A 45 -2.87 6.32 0.02
C GLU A 45 -3.28 7.80 -0.06
N ARG A 46 -4.31 8.12 -0.84
CA ARG A 46 -4.82 9.50 -0.97
C ARG A 46 -5.41 10.01 0.34
N ILE A 47 -6.12 9.17 1.09
CA ILE A 47 -6.67 9.56 2.40
C ILE A 47 -5.53 9.83 3.38
N VAL A 48 -4.52 8.94 3.46
CA VAL A 48 -3.33 9.15 4.30
C VAL A 48 -2.62 10.44 3.92
N MET A 49 -2.39 10.67 2.62
CA MET A 49 -1.78 11.91 2.13
C MET A 49 -2.61 13.15 2.50
N LYS A 50 -3.94 13.08 2.42
CA LYS A 50 -4.83 14.19 2.83
C LYS A 50 -4.69 14.48 4.32
N GLN A 51 -4.72 13.45 5.17
CA GLN A 51 -4.60 13.61 6.62
C GLN A 51 -3.24 14.22 7.00
N ALA A 52 -2.14 13.64 6.51
CA ALA A 52 -0.79 14.09 6.85
C ALA A 52 -0.46 15.48 6.22
N VAL A 53 -0.68 15.65 4.92
CA VAL A 53 -0.20 16.85 4.20
C VAL A 53 -1.20 18.01 4.28
N GLN A 54 -2.50 17.76 4.11
CA GLN A 54 -3.49 18.85 4.05
C GLN A 54 -3.96 19.29 5.44
N ILE A 55 -4.22 18.33 6.34
CA ILE A 55 -4.80 18.59 7.66
C ILE A 55 -3.69 18.83 8.69
N ALA A 56 -2.76 17.89 8.86
CA ALA A 56 -1.65 18.03 9.80
C ALA A 56 -0.57 19.02 9.34
N LYS A 57 -0.55 19.40 8.04
CA LYS A 57 0.43 20.33 7.43
C LYS A 57 1.86 19.79 7.38
N VAL A 58 2.03 18.48 7.33
CA VAL A 58 3.33 17.85 7.06
C VAL A 58 3.79 18.26 5.64
N PRO A 59 5.04 18.71 5.45
CA PRO A 59 5.57 19.00 4.13
C PRO A 59 5.51 17.78 3.21
N LYS A 60 5.00 17.95 1.97
CA LYS A 60 4.85 16.85 1.00
C LYS A 60 6.16 16.10 0.74
N LYS A 61 7.30 16.80 0.74
CA LYS A 61 8.63 16.18 0.57
C LYS A 61 8.95 15.20 1.70
N THR A 62 8.70 15.61 2.95
CA THR A 62 8.87 14.77 4.14
C THR A 62 7.93 13.57 4.08
N PHE A 63 6.64 13.81 3.79
CA PHE A 63 5.65 12.74 3.64
C PHE A 63 6.07 11.68 2.62
N VAL A 64 6.44 12.06 1.40
CA VAL A 64 6.82 11.10 0.35
C VAL A 64 8.07 10.32 0.72
N LYS A 65 9.05 10.96 1.38
CA LYS A 65 10.29 10.30 1.83
C LYS A 65 10.02 9.20 2.85
N HIS A 66 9.09 9.44 3.78
CA HIS A 66 8.78 8.50 4.85
C HIS A 66 7.74 7.45 4.44
N PHE A 67 6.74 7.84 3.65
CA PHE A 67 5.64 6.96 3.25
C PHE A 67 6.06 5.92 2.20
N ALA A 68 6.87 6.29 1.20
CA ALA A 68 7.15 5.41 0.03
C ALA A 68 7.82 4.07 0.36
N ASN A 69 8.52 3.96 1.49
CA ASN A 69 9.18 2.71 1.92
C ASN A 69 8.46 2.00 3.07
N ASN A 70 7.46 2.66 3.69
CA ASN A 70 6.81 2.22 4.93
C ASN A 70 5.27 2.36 4.80
N GLU A 71 4.71 1.97 3.65
CA GLU A 71 3.28 2.20 3.33
C GLU A 71 2.31 1.46 4.26
N THR A 72 2.78 0.42 4.97
CA THR A 72 1.99 -0.34 5.96
C THR A 72 2.50 -0.23 7.40
N ASP A 73 3.53 0.58 7.64
CA ASP A 73 4.09 0.77 8.98
C ASP A 73 3.69 2.13 9.56
N MET A 74 3.28 2.14 10.83
CA MET A 74 2.97 3.35 11.59
C MET A 74 4.21 4.02 12.19
N ALA A 75 5.37 3.36 12.18
CA ALA A 75 6.60 3.85 12.81
C ALA A 75 7.02 5.24 12.30
N TRP A 76 6.75 5.56 11.03
CA TRP A 76 7.06 6.89 10.49
C TRP A 76 6.18 7.99 11.09
N VAL A 77 4.91 7.70 11.39
CA VAL A 77 4.01 8.65 12.04
C VAL A 77 4.48 8.92 13.46
N ASP A 78 4.87 7.87 14.18
CA ASP A 78 5.38 7.99 15.55
C ASP A 78 6.71 8.75 15.61
N ALA A 79 7.62 8.49 14.67
CA ALA A 79 8.87 9.24 14.54
C ALA A 79 8.64 10.74 14.26
N GLU A 80 7.70 11.07 13.38
CA GLU A 80 7.34 12.46 13.05
C GLU A 80 6.62 13.18 14.20
N ILE A 81 5.85 12.46 15.03
CA ILE A 81 5.27 13.02 16.25
C ILE A 81 6.38 13.28 17.29
N ALA A 82 7.31 12.34 17.44
CA ALA A 82 8.44 12.44 18.38
C ALA A 82 9.46 13.51 18.01
N ALA A 83 9.51 13.96 16.74
CA ALA A 83 10.36 15.05 16.28
C ALA A 83 9.94 16.43 16.82
N VAL A 84 8.74 16.56 17.42
CA VAL A 84 8.20 17.79 18.03
C VAL A 84 8.24 19.00 17.07
N GLU A 85 7.88 18.74 15.81
CA GLU A 85 7.74 19.76 14.79
C GLU A 85 6.42 20.52 14.93
N LYS A 86 6.32 21.65 14.22
CA LYS A 86 5.10 22.50 14.24
C LYS A 86 3.81 21.76 13.85
N TYR A 87 3.93 20.67 13.09
CA TYR A 87 2.83 19.82 12.66
C TYR A 87 2.59 18.61 13.57
N SER A 88 3.50 18.27 14.48
CA SER A 88 3.44 17.03 15.27
C SER A 88 2.19 16.94 16.15
N ALA A 89 1.74 18.06 16.73
CA ALA A 89 0.50 18.10 17.51
C ALA A 89 -0.73 17.75 16.66
N LYS A 90 -0.86 18.34 15.47
CA LYS A 90 -1.96 18.04 14.54
C LYS A 90 -1.83 16.65 13.93
N LEU A 91 -0.60 16.16 13.73
CA LEU A 91 -0.34 14.81 13.26
C LEU A 91 -0.81 13.76 14.29
N ALA A 92 -0.60 14.03 15.59
CA ALA A 92 -1.11 13.20 16.67
C ALA A 92 -2.65 13.16 16.71
N GLU A 93 -3.34 14.27 16.42
CA GLU A 93 -4.81 14.32 16.32
C GLU A 93 -5.34 13.47 15.17
N VAL A 94 -4.69 13.48 14.00
CA VAL A 94 -5.12 12.70 12.82
C VAL A 94 -4.56 11.27 12.80
N LYS A 95 -3.66 10.92 13.71
CA LYS A 95 -3.03 9.60 13.81
C LYS A 95 -4.05 8.44 13.77
N PRO A 96 -5.17 8.46 14.52
CA PRO A 96 -6.13 7.35 14.52
C PRO A 96 -6.76 7.10 13.13
N GLU A 97 -6.96 8.16 12.34
CA GLU A 97 -7.50 8.04 10.99
C GLU A 97 -6.47 7.50 10.01
N ILE A 98 -5.19 7.88 10.16
CA ILE A 98 -4.08 7.33 9.39
C ILE A 98 -3.90 5.84 9.71
N GLU A 99 -3.94 5.47 10.99
CA GLU A 99 -3.84 4.09 11.47
C GLU A 99 -4.97 3.21 10.88
N ARG A 100 -6.19 3.73 10.85
CA ARG A 100 -7.31 3.04 10.20
C ARG A 100 -7.07 2.77 8.72
N CYS A 101 -6.43 3.70 8.01
CA CYS A 101 -6.10 3.52 6.58
C CYS A 101 -4.97 2.52 6.38
N ILE A 102 -3.93 2.58 7.22
CA ILE A 102 -2.80 1.65 7.19
C ILE A 102 -3.26 0.22 7.53
N ASN A 103 -4.14 0.04 8.52
CA ASN A 103 -4.73 -1.27 8.81
C ASN A 103 -5.48 -1.85 7.60
N LYS A 104 -6.19 -1.01 6.84
CA LYS A 104 -6.84 -1.47 5.59
C LYS A 104 -5.82 -1.86 4.52
N LEU A 105 -4.69 -1.18 4.43
CA LEU A 105 -3.60 -1.56 3.53
C LEU A 105 -2.97 -2.89 3.95
N SER A 106 -2.72 -3.09 5.25
CA SER A 106 -2.19 -4.35 5.80
C SER A 106 -3.11 -5.54 5.50
N VAL A 107 -4.44 -5.37 5.63
CA VAL A 107 -5.41 -6.41 5.24
C VAL A 107 -5.34 -6.71 3.73
N ILE A 108 -5.07 -5.72 2.89
CA ILE A 108 -4.89 -5.94 1.44
C ILE A 108 -3.60 -6.73 1.18
N GLU A 109 -2.50 -6.41 1.85
CA GLU A 109 -1.25 -7.19 1.77
C GLU A 109 -1.45 -8.64 2.19
N GLU A 110 -2.15 -8.87 3.31
CA GLU A 110 -2.47 -10.21 3.80
C GLU A 110 -3.34 -11.00 2.82
N SER A 111 -4.37 -10.36 2.27
CA SER A 111 -5.30 -11.01 1.33
C SER A 111 -4.66 -11.37 -0.02
N THR A 112 -3.67 -10.60 -0.47
CA THR A 112 -3.01 -10.81 -1.76
C THR A 112 -1.67 -11.56 -1.63
N GLY A 113 -1.08 -11.58 -0.43
CA GLY A 113 0.25 -12.11 -0.18
C GLY A 113 1.36 -11.33 -0.92
N LEU A 114 1.08 -10.09 -1.31
CA LEU A 114 1.99 -9.19 -2.00
C LEU A 114 2.13 -7.90 -1.19
N SER A 115 3.33 -7.33 -1.16
CA SER A 115 3.51 -6.00 -0.57
C SER A 115 2.81 -4.94 -1.42
N ILE A 116 2.37 -3.83 -0.83
CA ILE A 116 1.72 -2.75 -1.57
C ILE A 116 2.60 -2.25 -2.73
N GLU A 117 3.92 -2.19 -2.53
CA GLU A 117 4.92 -1.88 -3.57
C GLU A 117 4.82 -2.83 -4.78
N ARG A 118 4.56 -4.12 -4.56
CA ARG A 118 4.44 -5.13 -5.63
C ARG A 118 3.05 -5.18 -6.27
N ILE A 119 2.03 -4.66 -5.58
CA ILE A 119 0.67 -4.56 -6.13
C ILE A 119 0.60 -3.42 -7.16
N LYS A 120 1.47 -2.41 -7.01
CA LYS A 120 1.54 -1.19 -7.82
C LYS A 120 2.33 -1.37 -9.11
#